data_AF-A0A4U5QPH2-F1
#
_entry.id   AF-A0A4U5QPH2-F1
#
_cell.length_a   1.000
_cell.length_b   1.000
_cell.length_c   1.000
_cell.angle_alpha   90.00
_cell.angle_beta   90.00
_cell.angle_gamma   90.00
#
_symmetry.space_group_name_H-M   'P 1'
#
loop_
_entity.id
_entity.type
_entity.pdbx_description
1 polymer ?
#
loop_
_entity_poly.entity_id
_entity_poly.type
_entity_poly.pdbx_seq_one_letter_code
_entity_poly.pdbx_strand_id
1 'polypeptide(L)'
;MASRGRSDTNNNLETLLDLDKLATRNGVAPEPRKMMPGNGLEFKNLSYSVMKKQKKDGVWITKEAYLLNDISGQAIGGEIMAIMGPIGAGKSTFLDAIADRIAKRSLEGSVRIDGKPVGVIF
;
A
#
# COMPACT_ATOMS: atom_id res chain seq x y z
N MET A 1 18.87 -5.35 53.97
CA MET A 1 18.02 -4.19 53.63
C MET A 1 18.11 -4.03 52.10
N ALA A 2 17.23 -4.70 51.34
CA ALA A 2 16.04 -4.12 50.68
C ALA A 2 16.39 -2.83 49.91
N SER A 3 16.45 -2.84 48.58
CA SER A 3 15.26 -2.61 47.77
C SER A 3 15.24 -3.36 46.43
N ARG A 4 14.15 -4.10 46.26
CA ARG A 4 13.62 -4.68 45.03
C ARG A 4 13.01 -3.57 44.17
N GLY A 5 13.45 -3.42 42.93
CA GLY A 5 12.79 -2.58 41.89
C GLY A 5 12.70 -3.40 40.61
N ARG A 6 11.73 -4.31 40.54
CA ARG A 6 10.51 -4.20 39.72
C ARG A 6 10.81 -3.98 38.23
N SER A 7 10.70 -5.09 37.50
CA SER A 7 10.56 -5.18 36.05
C SER A 7 9.36 -4.35 35.60
N ASP A 8 9.63 -3.32 34.80
CA ASP A 8 8.64 -2.64 33.97
C ASP A 8 8.95 -2.98 32.51
N THR A 9 8.50 -4.16 32.07
CA THR A 9 8.32 -4.48 30.65
C THR A 9 7.12 -3.67 30.16
N ASN A 10 7.35 -2.39 29.93
CA ASN A 10 6.39 -1.55 29.23
C ASN A 10 6.68 -1.69 27.74
N ASN A 11 5.88 -2.55 27.12
CA ASN A 11 5.58 -2.49 25.70
C ASN A 11 5.37 -1.03 25.29
N ASN A 12 5.85 -0.65 24.12
CA ASN A 12 5.10 0.05 23.06
C ASN A 12 6.05 0.91 22.22
N LEU A 13 6.20 0.51 20.95
CA LEU A 13 6.51 1.30 19.73
C LEU A 13 7.73 2.23 19.71
N GLU A 14 7.95 3.05 20.74
CA GLU A 14 9.08 3.98 20.87
C GLU A 14 10.43 3.26 20.82
N THR A 15 10.55 2.12 21.51
CA THR A 15 11.78 1.31 21.49
C THR A 15 12.07 0.69 20.12
N LEU A 16 11.04 0.45 19.31
CA LEU A 16 11.15 -0.10 17.97
C LEU A 16 11.56 1.00 16.96
N LEU A 17 11.04 2.21 17.14
CA LEU A 17 11.44 3.40 16.37
C LEU A 17 12.90 3.83 16.67
N ASP A 18 13.34 3.68 17.91
CA ASP A 18 14.72 3.97 18.31
C ASP A 18 15.73 2.96 17.75
N LEU A 19 15.34 1.69 17.58
CA LEU A 19 16.17 0.67 16.92
C LEU A 19 16.40 0.99 15.43
N ASP A 20 15.39 1.48 14.72
CA ASP A 20 15.54 1.94 13.33
C ASP A 20 16.44 3.18 13.21
N LYS A 21 16.35 4.09 14.19
CA LYS A 21 17.25 5.26 14.28
C LYS A 21 18.70 4.84 14.52
N LEU A 22 18.96 3.73 15.22
CA LEU A 22 20.31 3.19 15.40
C LEU A 22 20.82 2.46 14.15
N ALA A 23 19.96 1.73 13.43
CA ALA A 23 20.33 1.09 12.15
C ALA A 23 20.78 2.12 11.09
N THR A 24 20.15 3.30 11.09
CA THR A 24 20.49 4.41 10.17
C THR A 24 21.89 4.99 10.42
N ARG A 25 22.47 4.82 11.62
CA ARG A 25 23.81 5.35 11.96
C ARG A 25 24.95 4.61 11.27
N ASN A 26 24.70 3.40 10.77
CA ASN A 26 25.70 2.58 10.08
C ASN A 26 25.64 2.67 8.54
N GLY A 27 24.90 3.63 7.98
CA GLY A 27 24.91 3.91 6.52
C GLY A 27 24.36 2.80 5.63
N VAL A 28 23.74 1.77 6.21
CA VAL A 28 23.05 0.72 5.44
C VAL A 28 21.65 1.24 5.14
N ALA A 29 21.44 1.73 3.93
CA ALA A 29 20.09 1.95 3.42
C ALA A 29 19.33 0.61 3.49
N PRO A 30 18.04 0.59 3.87
CA PRO A 30 17.27 -0.63 3.80
C PRO A 30 17.31 -1.14 2.36
N GLU A 31 17.92 -2.31 2.17
CA GLU A 31 18.04 -2.96 0.87
C GLU A 31 16.64 -3.09 0.25
N PRO A 32 16.45 -2.79 -1.05
CA PRO A 32 15.17 -2.97 -1.71
C PRO A 32 14.69 -4.40 -1.49
N ARG A 33 13.58 -4.54 -0.75
CA ARG A 33 13.08 -5.85 -0.37
C ARG A 33 12.77 -6.63 -1.64
N LYS A 34 13.46 -7.75 -1.83
CA LYS A 34 13.26 -8.62 -2.99
C LYS A 34 11.82 -9.12 -2.97
N MET A 35 11.07 -8.92 -4.05
CA MET A 35 9.73 -9.48 -4.15
C MET A 35 9.81 -11.00 -4.00
N MET A 36 8.91 -11.58 -3.21
CA MET A 36 8.81 -13.02 -2.97
C MET A 36 7.50 -13.52 -3.58
N PRO A 37 7.52 -13.98 -4.84
CA PRO A 37 6.31 -14.44 -5.51
C PRO A 37 5.71 -15.64 -4.78
N GLY A 38 4.38 -15.68 -4.68
CA GLY A 38 3.65 -16.82 -4.16
C GLY A 38 3.34 -16.78 -2.66
N ASN A 39 3.68 -15.69 -1.95
CA ASN A 39 3.42 -15.58 -0.52
C ASN A 39 2.84 -14.20 -0.14
N GLY A 40 1.63 -14.20 0.41
CA GLY A 40 0.92 -12.99 0.81
C GLY A 40 0.20 -12.30 -0.35
N LEU A 41 -0.02 -11.00 -0.21
CA LEU A 41 -0.71 -10.15 -1.18
C LEU A 41 0.30 -9.51 -2.13
N GLU A 42 0.10 -9.67 -3.43
CA GLU A 42 0.89 -9.02 -4.48
C GLU A 42 -0.03 -8.22 -5.40
N PHE A 43 0.39 -7.02 -5.79
CA PHE A 43 -0.28 -6.22 -6.81
C PHE A 43 0.76 -5.64 -7.76
N LYS A 44 0.48 -5.69 -9.06
CA LYS A 44 1.40 -5.23 -10.12
C LYS A 44 0.68 -4.37 -11.13
N ASN A 45 1.28 -3.23 -11.42
CA ASN A 45 0.84 -2.25 -12.41
C ASN A 45 -0.64 -1.89 -12.24
N LEU A 46 -1.08 -1.74 -10.98
CA LEU A 46 -2.47 -1.48 -10.66
C LEU A 46 -2.81 -0.03 -11.01
N SER A 47 -3.62 0.13 -12.05
CA SER A 47 -4.08 1.43 -12.56
C SER A 47 -5.60 1.46 -12.60
N TYR A 48 -6.19 2.59 -12.23
CA TYR A 48 -7.64 2.78 -12.28
C TYR A 48 -7.97 4.19 -12.72
N SER A 49 -8.74 4.31 -13.80
CA SER A 49 -9.16 5.58 -14.36
C SER A 49 -10.66 5.80 -14.27
N VAL A 50 -11.06 7.08 -14.21
CA VAL A 50 -12.46 7.51 -14.27
C VAL A 50 -12.61 8.66 -15.24
N MET A 51 -13.79 8.75 -15.87
CA MET A 51 -14.14 9.87 -16.74
C MET A 51 -14.65 11.04 -15.89
N LYS A 52 -13.89 12.14 -15.84
CA LYS A 52 -14.30 13.37 -15.16
C LYS A 52 -14.83 14.38 -16.17
N LYS A 53 -16.00 14.95 -15.87
CA LYS A 53 -16.51 16.13 -16.59
C LYS A 53 -15.86 17.36 -16.01
N GLN A 54 -15.20 18.14 -16.86
CA GLN A 54 -14.58 19.40 -16.50
C GLN A 54 -15.05 20.49 -17.45
N LYS A 55 -15.21 21.71 -16.94
CA LYS A 55 -15.59 22.86 -17.74
C LYS A 55 -14.32 23.60 -18.14
N LYS A 56 -14.09 23.74 -19.45
CA LYS A 56 -12.98 24.51 -20.02
C LYS A 56 -13.57 25.51 -21.01
N ASP A 57 -13.31 26.79 -20.79
CA ASP A 57 -13.76 27.89 -21.66
C ASP A 57 -15.27 27.90 -21.94
N GLY A 58 -16.08 27.60 -20.92
CA GLY A 58 -17.54 27.54 -21.05
C GLY A 58 -18.08 26.19 -21.56
N VAL A 59 -17.23 25.33 -22.12
CA VAL A 59 -17.60 24.04 -22.73
C VAL A 59 -17.32 22.89 -21.78
N TRP A 60 -18.24 21.93 -21.68
CA TRP A 60 -18.05 20.70 -20.92
C TRP A 60 -17.24 19.69 -21.74
N ILE A 61 -16.08 19.31 -21.23
CA ILE A 61 -15.25 18.26 -21.81
C ILE A 61 -15.16 17.09 -20.83
N THR A 62 -15.21 15.87 -21.36
CA THR A 62 -14.95 14.66 -20.57
C THR A 62 -13.49 14.30 -20.74
N LYS A 63 -12.76 14.15 -19.63
CA LYS A 63 -11.36 13.76 -19.64
C LYS A 63 -11.16 12.57 -18.70
N GLU A 64 -10.35 11.63 -19.15
CA GLU A 64 -9.88 10.54 -18.32
C GLU A 64 -8.95 11.05 -17.22
N ALA A 65 -9.18 10.58 -15.99
CA ALA A 65 -8.38 10.89 -14.83
C ALA A 65 -8.05 9.62 -14.06
N TYR A 66 -6.76 9.35 -13.87
CA TYR A 66 -6.28 8.24 -13.07
C TYR A 66 -6.46 8.55 -11.58
N LEU A 67 -7.13 7.65 -10.86
CA LEU A 67 -7.21 7.66 -9.40
C LEU A 67 -6.12 6.78 -8.78
N LEU A 68 -5.72 5.73 -9.50
CA LEU A 68 -4.56 4.89 -9.23
C LEU A 68 -3.74 4.85 -10.52
N ASN A 69 -2.41 4.94 -10.42
CA ASN A 69 -1.53 5.01 -11.57
C ASN A 69 -0.27 4.19 -11.32
N ASP A 70 -0.19 3.02 -11.97
CA ASP A 70 0.96 2.11 -11.98
C ASP A 70 1.47 1.75 -10.57
N ILE A 71 0.56 1.33 -9.69
CA ILE A 71 0.90 0.98 -8.31
C ILE A 71 1.31 -0.50 -8.25
N SER A 72 2.52 -0.77 -7.75
CA SER A 72 3.04 -2.12 -7.56
C SER A 72 3.61 -2.30 -6.16
N GLY A 73 3.48 -3.51 -5.61
CA GLY A 73 3.97 -3.82 -4.27
C GLY A 73 3.52 -5.19 -3.79
N GLN A 74 3.94 -5.52 -2.56
CA GLN A 74 3.51 -6.74 -1.88
C GLN A 74 3.48 -6.57 -0.37
N ALA A 75 2.64 -7.38 0.27
CA ALA A 75 2.64 -7.59 1.72
C ALA A 75 2.77 -9.10 1.97
N ILE A 76 3.86 -9.51 2.64
CA ILE A 76 4.14 -10.92 2.90
C ILE A 76 3.24 -11.41 4.05
N GLY A 77 2.91 -12.70 4.07
CA GLY A 77 2.20 -13.30 5.21
C GLY A 77 2.90 -12.99 6.54
N GLY A 78 2.15 -12.45 7.50
CA GLY A 78 2.66 -12.01 8.81
C GLY A 78 3.05 -10.52 8.88
N GLU A 79 2.99 -9.79 7.77
CA GLU A 79 3.25 -8.34 7.75
C GLU A 79 1.96 -7.52 7.86
N ILE A 80 2.10 -6.31 8.43
CA ILE A 80 1.05 -5.30 8.43
C ILE A 80 1.42 -4.23 7.41
N MET A 81 0.59 -4.04 6.39
CA MET A 81 0.72 -2.96 5.41
C MET A 81 -0.14 -1.77 5.82
N ALA A 82 0.47 -0.60 5.98
CA ALA A 82 -0.22 0.64 6.24
C ALA A 82 -0.33 1.49 4.95
N ILE A 83 -1.54 1.96 4.63
CA ILE A 83 -1.79 2.87 3.50
C ILE A 83 -2.03 4.27 4.06
N MET A 84 -1.12 5.19 3.75
CA MET A 84 -1.14 6.57 4.26
C MET A 84 -1.09 7.58 3.13
N GLY A 85 -1.60 8.78 3.37
CA GLY A 85 -1.59 9.87 2.39
C GLY A 85 -2.73 10.87 2.60
N PRO A 86 -2.71 12.00 1.87
CA PRO A 86 -3.70 13.06 2.00
C PRO A 86 -5.11 12.59 1.61
N ILE A 87 -6.13 13.34 2.03
CA ILE A 87 -7.52 13.09 1.64
C ILE A 87 -7.62 13.23 0.12
N GLY A 88 -8.30 12.29 -0.54
CA GLY A 88 -8.44 12.29 -2.00
C GLY A 88 -7.29 11.64 -2.78
N ALA A 89 -6.24 11.13 -2.12
CA ALA A 89 -5.11 10.44 -2.77
C ALA A 89 -5.46 9.06 -3.38
N GLY A 90 -6.70 8.57 -3.21
CA GLY A 90 -7.12 7.28 -3.74
C GLY A 90 -6.93 6.08 -2.80
N LYS A 91 -6.66 6.29 -1.50
CA LYS A 91 -6.47 5.18 -0.52
C LYS A 91 -7.64 4.18 -0.48
N SER A 92 -8.87 4.66 -0.33
CA SER A 92 -10.06 3.80 -0.34
C SER A 92 -10.25 3.14 -1.70
N THR A 93 -9.97 3.86 -2.77
CA THR A 93 -10.01 3.33 -4.15
C THR A 93 -8.98 2.22 -4.36
N PHE A 94 -7.79 2.35 -3.79
CA PHE A 94 -6.75 1.31 -3.79
C PHE A 94 -7.24 0.07 -3.04
N LEU A 95 -7.83 0.23 -1.85
CA LEU A 95 -8.41 -0.87 -1.08
C LEU A 95 -9.53 -1.58 -1.84
N ASP A 96 -10.42 -0.83 -2.49
CA ASP A 96 -11.48 -1.42 -3.31
C ASP A 96 -10.90 -2.15 -4.53
N ALA A 97 -9.82 -1.63 -5.13
CA ALA A 97 -9.16 -2.23 -6.29
C ALA A 97 -8.55 -3.59 -5.94
N ILE A 98 -7.80 -3.69 -4.84
CA ILE A 98 -7.20 -4.96 -4.39
C ILE A 98 -8.24 -5.96 -3.88
N ALA A 99 -9.43 -5.48 -3.49
CA ALA A 99 -10.54 -6.31 -3.03
C ALA A 99 -11.48 -6.77 -4.17
N ASP A 100 -11.16 -6.48 -5.44
CA ASP A 100 -12.03 -6.73 -6.61
C ASP A 100 -13.43 -6.08 -6.49
N ARG A 101 -13.52 -4.93 -5.79
CA ARG A 101 -14.80 -4.21 -5.54
C ARG A 101 -15.06 -3.06 -6.50
N ILE A 102 -14.20 -2.82 -7.49
CA ILE A 102 -14.35 -1.71 -8.45
C ILE A 102 -14.80 -2.21 -9.82
N ALA A 103 -15.28 -1.28 -10.66
CA ALA A 103 -15.70 -1.59 -12.02
C ALA A 103 -14.50 -2.10 -12.86
N LYS A 104 -14.57 -3.35 -13.29
CA LYS A 104 -13.51 -4.08 -14.00
C LYS A 104 -13.07 -3.43 -15.32
N ARG A 105 -13.94 -2.66 -15.97
CA ARG A 105 -13.68 -2.06 -17.29
C ARG A 105 -12.56 -1.00 -17.28
N SER A 106 -12.27 -0.40 -16.14
CA SER A 106 -11.30 0.70 -16.02
C SER A 106 -10.16 0.37 -15.06
N LEU A 107 -10.15 -0.85 -14.51
CA LEU A 107 -9.05 -1.37 -13.69
C LEU A 107 -8.07 -2.07 -14.61
N GLU A 108 -6.77 -1.87 -14.42
CA GLU A 108 -5.72 -2.58 -15.13
C GLU A 108 -4.71 -3.15 -14.12
N GLY A 109 -3.92 -4.13 -14.55
CA GLY A 109 -2.90 -4.78 -13.73
C GLY A 109 -3.34 -6.15 -13.21
N SER A 110 -2.68 -6.61 -12.15
CA SER A 110 -2.99 -7.90 -11.53
C SER A 110 -2.85 -7.87 -10.01
N VAL A 111 -3.71 -8.63 -9.34
CA VAL A 111 -3.67 -8.85 -7.89
C VAL A 111 -3.62 -10.35 -7.63
N ARG A 112 -2.74 -10.78 -6.73
CA ARG A 112 -2.57 -12.18 -6.35
C ARG A 112 -2.52 -12.32 -4.83
N ILE A 113 -3.12 -13.40 -4.32
CA ILE A 113 -2.98 -13.83 -2.93
C ILE A 113 -2.37 -15.23 -2.95
N ASP A 114 -1.23 -15.39 -2.28
CA ASP A 114 -0.47 -16.65 -2.22
C ASP A 114 -0.22 -17.24 -3.61
N GLY A 115 0.16 -16.38 -4.56
CA GLY A 115 0.43 -16.74 -5.95
C GLY A 115 -0.80 -16.99 -6.82
N LYS A 116 -2.01 -16.98 -6.27
CA LYS A 116 -3.26 -17.18 -7.00
C LYS A 116 -3.87 -15.84 -7.39
N PRO A 117 -4.32 -15.66 -8.64
CA PRO A 117 -4.99 -14.41 -9.04
C PRO A 117 -6.30 -14.23 -8.29
N VAL A 118 -6.57 -13.00 -7.86
CA VAL A 118 -7.77 -12.60 -7.14
C VAL A 118 -8.39 -11.44 -7.91
N GLY A 119 -9.58 -11.65 -8.49
CA GLY A 119 -10.16 -10.63 -9.36
C GLY A 119 -9.34 -10.39 -10.64
N VAL A 120 -9.80 -9.44 -11.43
CA VAL A 120 -9.72 -9.41 -12.91
C VAL A 120 -8.45 -9.97 -13.56
N ILE A 121 -8.66 -11.05 -14.32
CA ILE A 121 -7.83 -11.51 -15.43
C ILE A 121 -8.46 -10.86 -16.69
N PHE A 122 -7.66 -10.16 -17.50
CA PHE A 122 -8.03 -9.71 -18.84
C PHE A 122 -7.60 -10.73 -19.88
#